data_AF-A0A5C8SB04-F1
#
_entry.id   AF-A0A5C8SB04-F1
#
_cell.length_a   1.000
_cell.length_b   1.000
_cell.length_c   1.000
_cell.angle_alpha   90.00
_cell.angle_beta   90.00
_cell.angle_gamma   90.00
#
_symmetry.space_group_name_H-M   'P 1'
#
loop_
_entity.id
_entity.type
_entity.pdbx_description
1 polymer ?
#
loop_
_entity_poly.entity_id
_entity_poly.type
_entity_poly.pdbx_seq_one_letter_code
_entity_poly.pdbx_strand_id
1 'polypeptide(L)'
;MTTRRLSLIAAGLLSLAATAALASGSSAPFEQYQPDPALRTAPKANLEGRVRHACAVVQARLTSAPEASLERPCGCYAKQTMRSLDESEIESYRATGYFNDSARAKALNALDACKLQRPV
;
A
#
# COMPACT_ATOMS: atom_id res chain seq x y z
N MET A 1 -67.71 10.68 19.75
CA MET A 1 -67.18 10.79 21.13
C MET A 1 -65.65 10.73 21.02
N THR A 2 -64.96 11.75 20.52
CA THR A 2 -64.58 13.04 21.15
C THR A 2 -63.95 12.91 22.53
N THR A 3 -62.62 12.84 22.56
CA THR A 3 -61.80 13.64 23.49
C THR A 3 -60.47 13.99 22.83
N ARG A 4 -60.16 15.29 22.88
CA ARG A 4 -59.16 16.02 22.10
C ARG A 4 -58.26 16.73 23.09
N ARG A 5 -56.94 16.45 23.02
CA ARG A 5 -55.76 17.34 23.24
C ARG A 5 -55.65 18.00 24.64
N LEU A 6 -54.47 18.14 25.25
CA LEU A 6 -53.35 19.01 24.89
C LEU A 6 -52.20 18.78 25.89
N SER A 7 -51.00 19.21 25.48
CA SER A 7 -49.80 19.53 26.27
C SER A 7 -48.63 18.59 25.96
N LEU A 8 -47.43 19.01 25.56
CA LEU A 8 -46.80 20.33 25.47
C LEU A 8 -45.67 20.24 24.44
N ILE A 9 -45.33 21.38 23.86
CA ILE A 9 -44.25 21.61 22.90
C ILE A 9 -42.90 21.41 23.60
N ALA A 10 -41.99 20.65 22.97
CA ALA A 10 -40.56 20.79 23.18
C ALA A 10 -39.86 20.59 21.83
N ALA A 11 -39.33 21.69 21.29
CA ALA A 11 -38.42 21.68 20.16
C ALA A 11 -37.14 20.92 20.54
N GLY A 12 -36.81 19.89 19.76
CA GLY A 12 -35.63 19.07 19.96
C GLY A 12 -35.10 18.60 18.61
N LEU A 13 -34.21 19.43 18.07
CA LEU A 13 -33.17 19.20 17.05
C LEU A 13 -33.11 17.83 16.37
N LEU A 14 -33.07 17.89 15.03
CA LEU A 14 -32.73 16.81 14.11
C LEU A 14 -31.52 15.99 14.57
N SER A 15 -31.63 14.68 14.52
CA SER A 15 -30.49 13.78 14.35
C SER A 15 -30.94 12.57 13.53
N LEU A 16 -30.90 12.78 12.21
CA LEU A 16 -31.02 11.73 11.22
C LEU A 16 -29.69 10.95 11.23
N ALA A 17 -29.62 9.84 11.96
CA ALA A 17 -28.50 8.92 11.86
C ALA A 17 -29.04 7.57 11.38
N ALA A 18 -29.08 7.42 10.06
CA ALA A 18 -29.26 6.13 9.41
C ALA A 18 -28.11 5.22 9.85
N THR A 19 -28.43 4.15 10.56
CA THR A 19 -27.52 3.06 10.89
C THR A 19 -27.22 2.30 9.60
N ALA A 20 -26.23 2.78 8.84
CA ALA A 20 -25.65 2.00 7.77
C ALA A 20 -24.99 0.77 8.40
N ALA A 21 -25.48 -0.40 8.03
CA ALA A 21 -24.85 -1.67 8.33
C ALA A 21 -23.38 -1.59 7.93
N LEU A 22 -22.48 -1.64 8.91
CA LEU A 22 -21.07 -1.87 8.64
C LEU A 22 -20.95 -3.31 8.15
N ALA A 23 -20.89 -3.44 6.82
CA ALA A 23 -20.24 -4.56 6.18
C ALA A 23 -18.84 -4.65 6.80
N SER A 24 -18.65 -5.58 7.73
CA SER A 24 -17.35 -6.04 8.19
C SER A 24 -16.68 -6.79 7.05
N GLY A 25 -16.25 -6.03 6.04
CA GLY A 25 -15.21 -6.46 5.12
C GLY A 25 -13.97 -6.66 5.98
N SER A 26 -13.50 -7.90 6.05
CA SER A 26 -12.27 -8.28 6.74
C SER A 26 -11.10 -7.52 6.13
N SER A 27 -10.85 -6.33 6.68
CA SER A 27 -9.57 -5.66 6.59
C SER A 27 -8.80 -6.25 7.76
N ALA A 28 -8.16 -7.39 7.54
CA ALA A 28 -7.03 -7.76 8.37
C ALA A 28 -6.15 -6.50 8.41
N PRO A 29 -6.02 -5.82 9.58
CA PRO A 29 -5.19 -4.65 9.65
C PRO A 29 -3.81 -5.11 9.18
N PHE A 30 -3.20 -4.32 8.29
CA PHE A 30 -1.79 -4.44 8.00
C PHE A 30 -1.07 -4.23 9.33
N GLU A 31 -0.90 -5.32 10.08
CA GLU A 31 -0.36 -5.37 11.42
C GLU A 31 0.97 -4.64 11.35
N GLN A 32 0.99 -3.47 12.00
CA GLN A 32 2.11 -2.55 12.18
C GLN A 32 3.42 -3.04 11.55
N TYR A 33 3.73 -2.58 10.33
CA TYR A 33 5.11 -2.61 9.86
C TYR A 33 5.92 -1.78 10.86
N GLN A 34 6.55 -2.45 11.82
CA GLN A 34 7.52 -1.86 12.71
C GLN A 34 8.79 -1.74 11.86
N PRO A 35 9.16 -0.55 11.36
CA PRO A 35 10.39 -0.40 10.58
C PRO A 35 11.55 -0.85 11.47
N ASP A 36 12.11 -2.01 11.13
CA ASP A 36 13.21 -2.60 11.85
C ASP A 36 14.32 -1.54 11.98
N PRO A 37 14.83 -1.21 13.18
CA PRO A 37 15.88 -0.20 13.31
C PRO A 37 17.14 -0.57 12.51
N ALA A 38 17.31 -1.84 12.14
CA ALA A 38 18.33 -2.29 11.20
C ALA A 38 18.08 -1.84 9.75
N LEU A 39 16.85 -1.58 9.33
CA LEU A 39 16.53 -1.02 8.00
C LEU A 39 16.91 0.46 7.88
N ARG A 40 16.95 1.22 8.99
CA ARG A 40 17.44 2.61 8.99
C ARG A 40 18.91 2.71 8.60
N THR A 41 19.71 1.72 8.96
CA THR A 41 21.16 1.66 8.64
C THR A 41 21.49 0.67 7.52
N ALA A 42 20.52 -0.14 7.08
CA ALA A 42 20.75 -1.17 6.08
C ALA A 42 21.34 -0.59 4.78
N PRO A 43 22.45 -1.15 4.27
CA PRO A 43 23.03 -0.69 3.01
C PRO A 43 22.00 -0.82 1.88
N LYS A 44 22.06 0.06 0.88
CA LYS A 44 21.13 0.06 -0.27
C LYS A 44 20.97 -1.34 -0.92
N ALA A 45 22.01 -2.17 -0.86
CA ALA A 45 21.99 -3.56 -1.33
C ALA A 45 20.92 -4.45 -0.63
N ASN A 46 20.67 -4.27 0.66
CA ASN A 46 19.61 -5.00 1.37
C ASN A 46 18.21 -4.53 0.96
N LEU A 47 18.04 -3.23 0.70
CA LEU A 47 16.79 -2.70 0.16
C LEU A 47 16.54 -3.23 -1.26
N GLU A 48 17.58 -3.27 -2.10
CA GLU A 48 17.48 -3.85 -3.44
C GLU A 48 17.06 -5.33 -3.40
N GLY A 49 17.63 -6.13 -2.50
CA GLY A 49 17.23 -7.52 -2.30
C GLY A 49 15.75 -7.68 -1.93
N ARG A 50 15.25 -6.83 -1.01
CA ARG A 50 13.83 -6.81 -0.63
C ARG A 50 12.93 -6.42 -1.80
N VAL A 51 13.29 -5.37 -2.54
CA VAL A 51 12.52 -4.89 -3.69
C VAL A 51 12.50 -5.95 -4.81
N ARG A 52 13.63 -6.64 -5.04
CA ARG A 52 13.73 -7.74 -6.00
C ARG A 52 12.80 -8.89 -5.64
N HIS A 53 12.83 -9.34 -4.39
CA HIS A 53 11.98 -10.43 -3.92
C HIS A 53 10.50 -10.06 -3.98
N ALA A 54 10.14 -8.87 -3.50
CA ALA A 54 8.75 -8.37 -3.58
C ALA A 54 8.25 -8.32 -5.03
N CYS A 55 9.09 -7.86 -5.96
CA CYS A 55 8.76 -7.92 -7.39
C CYS A 55 8.51 -9.34 -7.87
N ALA A 56 9.38 -10.30 -7.54
CA ALA A 56 9.25 -11.68 -8.00
C ALA A 56 7.93 -12.31 -7.52
N VAL A 57 7.58 -12.12 -6.24
CA VAL A 57 6.33 -12.61 -5.65
C VAL A 57 5.11 -12.00 -6.36
N VAL A 58 5.11 -10.68 -6.57
CA VAL A 58 3.98 -9.99 -7.21
C VAL A 58 3.85 -10.41 -8.68
N GLN A 59 4.97 -10.46 -9.40
CA GLN A 59 4.98 -10.85 -10.82
C GLN A 59 4.57 -12.31 -11.01
N ALA A 60 5.01 -13.21 -10.13
CA ALA A 60 4.59 -14.61 -10.15
C ALA A 60 3.07 -14.72 -9.97
N ARG A 61 2.48 -13.92 -9.08
CA ARG A 61 1.02 -13.86 -8.90
C ARG A 61 0.29 -13.28 -10.11
N LEU A 62 0.84 -12.23 -10.74
CA LEU A 62 0.22 -11.56 -11.89
C LEU A 62 0.30 -12.39 -13.18
N THR A 63 1.41 -13.12 -13.37
CA THR A 63 1.71 -13.82 -14.63
C THR A 63 1.56 -15.34 -14.52
N SER A 64 1.34 -15.88 -13.31
CA SER A 64 1.39 -17.31 -13.02
C SER A 64 2.70 -17.99 -13.44
N ALA A 65 3.79 -17.21 -13.59
CA ALA A 65 5.13 -17.70 -13.91
C ALA A 65 5.89 -18.08 -12.62
N PRO A 66 6.86 -19.01 -12.69
CA PRO A 66 7.69 -19.35 -11.54
C PRO A 66 8.62 -18.18 -11.18
N GLU A 67 8.79 -17.93 -9.88
CA GLU A 67 9.63 -16.82 -9.35
C GLU A 67 11.07 -16.86 -9.88
N ALA A 68 11.63 -18.05 -10.10
CA ALA A 68 12.96 -18.24 -10.68
C ALA A 68 13.11 -17.61 -12.07
N SER A 69 12.05 -17.66 -12.90
CA SER A 69 12.06 -17.02 -14.23
C SER A 69 11.97 -15.50 -14.15
N LEU A 70 11.57 -14.96 -13.00
CA LEU A 70 11.39 -13.53 -12.76
C LEU A 70 12.58 -12.88 -12.05
N GLU A 71 13.56 -13.66 -11.58
CA GLU A 71 14.75 -13.14 -10.88
C GLU A 71 15.53 -12.11 -11.71
N ARG A 72 15.75 -12.38 -13.01
CA ARG A 72 16.44 -11.45 -13.91
C ARG A 72 15.67 -10.14 -14.13
N PRO A 73 14.40 -10.16 -14.60
CA PRO A 73 13.67 -8.92 -14.83
C PRO A 73 13.36 -8.18 -13.53
N CYS A 74 13.08 -8.87 -12.42
CA CYS A 74 12.95 -8.22 -11.12
C CYS A 74 14.27 -7.69 -10.55
N GLY A 75 15.40 -8.28 -10.91
CA GLY A 75 16.73 -7.72 -10.64
C GLY A 75 16.98 -6.41 -11.39
N CYS A 76 16.58 -6.33 -12.67
CA CYS A 76 16.59 -5.08 -13.43
C CYS A 76 15.74 -4.02 -12.73
N TYR A 77 14.51 -4.37 -12.36
CA TYR A 77 13.58 -3.44 -11.69
C TYR A 77 14.14 -2.93 -10.37
N ALA A 78 14.63 -3.83 -9.51
CA ALA A 78 15.16 -3.45 -8.21
C ALA A 78 16.36 -2.50 -8.35
N LYS A 79 17.31 -2.83 -9.23
CA LYS A 79 18.49 -2.00 -9.47
C LYS A 79 18.12 -0.63 -10.05
N GLN A 80 17.21 -0.59 -11.02
CA GLN A 80 16.79 0.67 -11.65
C GLN A 80 16.00 1.55 -10.66
N THR A 81 15.09 0.95 -9.90
CA THR A 81 14.31 1.65 -8.87
C THR A 81 15.25 2.22 -7.81
N MET A 82 16.11 1.40 -7.19
CA MET A 82 17.03 1.88 -6.14
C MET A 82 18.02 2.94 -6.63
N ARG A 83 18.34 2.99 -7.93
CA ARG A 83 19.16 4.04 -8.55
C ARG A 83 18.40 5.34 -8.83
N SER A 84 17.09 5.28 -9.04
CA SER A 84 16.28 6.46 -9.32
C SER A 84 15.73 7.13 -8.07
N LEU A 85 15.73 6.43 -6.92
CA LEU A 85 15.28 6.97 -5.65
C LEU A 85 16.29 7.95 -5.04
N ASP A 86 15.76 9.06 -4.57
CA ASP A 86 16.49 10.08 -3.80
C ASP A 86 16.55 9.69 -2.30
N GLU A 87 17.40 10.38 -1.53
CA GLU A 87 17.60 10.04 -0.11
C GLU A 87 16.31 10.12 0.71
N SER A 88 15.48 11.15 0.49
CA SER A 88 14.19 11.32 1.19
C SER A 88 13.19 10.20 0.86
N GLU A 89 13.22 9.68 -0.36
CA GLU A 89 12.36 8.57 -0.80
C GLU A 89 12.84 7.24 -0.21
N ILE A 90 14.16 7.06 -0.10
CA ILE A 90 14.76 5.90 0.56
C ILE A 90 14.46 5.93 2.06
N GLU A 91 14.55 7.09 2.70
CA GLU A 91 14.16 7.25 4.10
C GLU A 91 12.67 6.97 4.32
N SER A 92 11.81 7.48 3.43
CA SER A 92 10.37 7.19 3.44
C SER A 92 10.10 5.68 3.31
N TYR A 93 10.79 5.01 2.38
CA TYR A 93 10.69 3.56 2.18
C TYR A 93 11.19 2.78 3.39
N ARG A 94 12.26 3.22 4.04
CA ARG A 94 12.76 2.61 5.29
C ARG A 94 11.79 2.79 6.45
N ALA A 95 11.15 3.95 6.55
CA ALA A 95 10.22 4.26 7.63
C ALA A 95 8.88 3.54 7.48
N THR A 96 8.39 3.40 6.25
CA THR A 96 7.03 2.89 5.99
C THR A 96 7.01 1.49 5.40
N GLY A 97 8.09 1.05 4.76
CA GLY A 97 8.13 -0.20 3.99
C GLY A 97 7.49 -0.09 2.61
N TYR A 98 6.96 1.07 2.22
CA TYR A 98 6.26 1.31 0.96
C TYR A 98 6.87 2.50 0.21
N PHE A 99 6.74 2.49 -1.12
CA PHE A 99 7.12 3.64 -1.94
C PHE A 99 6.06 4.74 -1.81
N ASN A 100 6.50 5.96 -1.49
CA ASN A 100 5.66 7.15 -1.54
C ASN A 100 5.27 7.49 -3.00
N ASP A 101 4.39 8.46 -3.23
CA ASP A 101 3.88 8.74 -4.58
C ASP A 101 4.96 9.08 -5.62
N SER A 102 6.00 9.83 -5.22
CA SER A 102 7.12 10.17 -6.12
C SER A 102 7.96 8.93 -6.46
N ALA A 103 8.30 8.12 -5.47
CA ALA A 103 9.02 6.86 -5.64
C ALA A 103 8.21 5.85 -6.45
N ARG A 104 6.88 5.83 -6.27
CA ARG A 104 5.96 4.95 -6.99
C ARG A 104 5.96 5.26 -8.48
N ALA A 105 5.93 6.52 -8.88
CA ALA A 105 6.04 6.89 -10.30
C ALA A 105 7.36 6.39 -10.92
N LYS A 106 8.48 6.52 -10.18
CA LYS A 106 9.79 6.03 -10.61
C LYS A 106 9.84 4.50 -10.69
N ALA A 107 9.24 3.81 -9.73
CA ALA A 107 9.13 2.36 -9.72
C ALA A 107 8.28 1.84 -10.91
N LEU A 108 7.15 2.49 -11.20
CA LEU A 108 6.33 2.15 -12.37
C LEU A 108 7.12 2.30 -13.67
N ASN A 109 7.85 3.40 -13.84
CA ASN A 109 8.74 3.59 -15.00
C ASN A 109 9.82 2.50 -15.09
N ALA A 110 10.35 2.02 -13.96
CA ALA A 110 11.31 0.94 -13.92
C ALA A 110 10.68 -0.41 -14.31
N LEU A 111 9.42 -0.67 -13.97
CA LEU A 111 8.70 -1.86 -14.42
C LEU A 111 8.59 -1.89 -15.95
N ASP A 112 8.23 -0.77 -16.57
CA ASP A 112 8.15 -0.68 -18.04
C ASP A 112 9.51 -0.88 -18.71
N ALA A 113 10.54 -0.20 -18.18
CA ALA A 113 11.90 -0.32 -18.71
C ALA A 113 12.43 -1.77 -18.64
N CYS A 114 12.03 -2.52 -17.61
CA CYS A 114 12.41 -3.91 -17.41
C CYS A 114 11.40 -4.92 -18.01
N LYS A 115 10.41 -4.45 -18.78
CA LYS A 115 9.39 -5.27 -19.47
C LYS A 115 8.60 -6.18 -18.54
N LEU A 116 8.32 -5.68 -17.34
CA LEU A 116 7.52 -6.37 -16.33
C LEU A 116 6.05 -5.96 -16.42
N GLN A 117 5.15 -6.86 -16.01
CA GLN A 117 3.72 -6.56 -16.00
C GLN A 117 3.41 -5.50 -14.96
N ARG A 118 2.69 -4.44 -15.32
CA ARG A 118 2.24 -3.44 -14.35
C ARG A 118 1.12 -4.03 -13.48
N PRO A 119 1.21 -3.93 -12.14
CA PRO A 119 0.07 -4.19 -11.26
C PRO A 119 -1.02 -3.15 -11.54
N VAL A 120 -2.25 -3.60 -11.82
CA VAL A 120 -3.43 -2.76 -12.05
C VAL A 120 -4.17 -2.46 -10.75
#